data_AF-A0A966US59-F1
#
_entry.id   AF-A0A966US59-F1
#
_cell.length_a   1.000
_cell.length_b   1.000
_cell.length_c   1.000
_cell.angle_alpha   90.00
_cell.angle_beta   90.00
_cell.angle_gamma   90.00
#
_symmetry.space_group_name_H-M   'P 1'
#
loop_
_entity.id
_entity.type
_entity.pdbx_description
1 polymer ?
#
loop_
_entity_poly.entity_id
_entity_poly.type
_entity_poly.pdbx_seq_one_letter_code
_entity_poly.pdbx_strand_id
1 'polypeptide(L)'
;MENDKMKTPRASQSRSAEKRPTTWTPPSSLDAPRPKDGFKHRWIRLEILGQDDSKNVSSKLRSGFELVRADEYPGETYSTIGEGKYAGVIGHGGLALARIPVEIAEARNAYFAKQTKEREDAITNDVYKDQHPSMPINSERQTRVTFGGTNKK
;
A
#
# COMPACT_ATOMS: atom_id res chain seq x y z
N MET A 1 -55.19 -40.72 -0.73
CA MET A 1 -54.45 -39.49 -1.10
C MET A 1 -53.52 -39.17 0.06
N GLU A 2 -52.48 -39.96 0.34
CA GLU A 2 -51.21 -40.09 -0.37
C GLU A 2 -50.40 -38.77 -0.46
N ASN A 3 -49.54 -38.59 0.55
CA ASN A 3 -48.22 -37.91 0.55
C ASN A 3 -48.12 -36.45 0.11
N ASP A 4 -48.35 -35.54 1.06
CA ASP A 4 -47.78 -34.19 1.02
C ASP A 4 -46.27 -34.28 1.34
N LYS A 5 -45.44 -34.42 0.30
CA LYS A 5 -43.98 -34.43 0.40
C LYS A 5 -43.49 -33.03 0.76
N MET A 6 -43.48 -32.71 2.05
CA MET A 6 -42.61 -31.66 2.58
C MET A 6 -41.15 -32.08 2.36
N LYS A 7 -40.57 -31.65 1.24
CA LYS A 7 -39.11 -31.71 1.01
C LYS A 7 -38.45 -30.84 2.06
N THR A 8 -37.89 -31.46 3.08
CA THR A 8 -36.94 -30.81 3.98
C THR A 8 -35.84 -30.15 3.14
N PRO A 9 -35.49 -28.87 3.38
CA PRO A 9 -34.34 -28.27 2.71
C PRO A 9 -33.07 -28.96 3.24
N ARG A 10 -32.65 -30.02 2.54
CA ARG A 10 -31.38 -30.70 2.77
C ARG A 10 -30.27 -29.71 2.43
N ALA A 11 -29.46 -29.38 3.44
CA ALA A 11 -28.08 -28.92 3.32
C ALA A 11 -27.80 -27.47 2.88
N SER A 12 -28.46 -26.47 3.49
CA SER A 12 -27.94 -25.08 3.46
C SER A 12 -27.66 -24.49 4.84
N GLN A 13 -27.68 -25.30 5.90
CA GLN A 13 -27.19 -24.87 7.19
C GLN A 13 -25.73 -25.33 7.36
N SER A 14 -24.86 -24.34 7.56
CA SER A 14 -23.49 -24.41 8.09
C SER A 14 -22.38 -25.05 7.24
N ARG A 15 -22.08 -24.50 6.06
CA ARG A 15 -20.68 -24.52 5.55
C ARG A 15 -19.82 -23.41 6.20
N SER A 16 -20.44 -22.48 6.90
CA SER A 16 -19.79 -21.35 7.58
C SER A 16 -19.27 -21.67 8.99
N ALA A 17 -19.55 -22.86 9.54
CA ALA A 17 -19.19 -23.21 10.92
C ALA A 17 -17.93 -24.09 11.06
N GLU A 18 -17.40 -24.68 9.97
CA GLU A 18 -16.12 -25.37 10.01
C GLU A 18 -14.99 -24.35 9.79
N LYS A 19 -14.61 -23.63 10.86
CA LYS A 19 -13.34 -22.90 10.89
C LYS A 19 -12.21 -23.91 10.70
N ARG A 20 -11.69 -24.01 9.47
CA ARG A 20 -10.49 -24.78 9.16
C ARG A 20 -9.38 -24.39 10.14
N PRO A 21 -8.53 -25.33 10.59
CA PRO A 21 -7.40 -25.02 11.45
C PRO A 21 -6.60 -23.89 10.78
N THR A 22 -6.65 -22.72 11.41
CA THR A 22 -6.02 -21.52 10.88
C THR A 22 -4.53 -21.68 11.12
N THR A 23 -3.75 -21.78 10.05
CA THR A 23 -2.30 -21.74 10.15
C THR A 23 -1.91 -20.45 10.85
N TRP A 24 -1.09 -20.55 11.89
CA TRP A 24 -0.56 -19.38 12.58
C TRP A 24 0.10 -18.47 11.54
N THR A 25 -0.44 -17.28 11.39
CA THR A 25 0.12 -16.22 10.54
C THR A 25 0.81 -15.23 11.46
N PRO A 26 2.03 -14.78 11.12
CA PRO A 26 2.67 -13.75 11.90
C PRO A 26 1.75 -12.51 11.93
N PRO A 27 1.59 -11.87 13.10
CA PRO A 27 0.76 -10.68 13.19
C PRO A 27 1.31 -9.61 12.23
N SER A 28 0.46 -9.15 11.31
CA SER A 28 0.77 -7.95 10.53
C SER A 28 0.76 -6.77 11.50
N SER A 29 1.93 -6.17 11.71
CA SER A 29 2.10 -5.04 12.62
C SER A 29 1.37 -3.76 12.13
N LEU A 30 0.95 -3.74 10.86
CA LEU A 30 0.33 -2.59 10.21
C LEU A 30 -1.10 -2.87 9.79
N ASP A 31 -1.98 -3.10 10.78
CA ASP A 31 -3.42 -3.14 10.55
C ASP A 31 -4.00 -1.71 10.51
N ALA A 32 -4.87 -1.44 9.54
CA ALA A 32 -5.42 -0.11 9.32
C ALA A 32 -6.88 -0.20 8.84
N PRO A 33 -7.73 0.77 9.27
CA PRO A 33 -9.08 0.86 8.76
C PRO A 33 -9.07 1.04 7.24
N ARG A 34 -10.11 0.49 6.59
CA ARG A 34 -10.33 0.75 5.18
C ARG A 34 -10.53 2.25 4.97
N PRO A 35 -9.82 2.87 4.02
CA PRO A 35 -10.01 4.28 3.75
C PRO A 35 -11.44 4.57 3.30
N LYS A 36 -11.94 5.74 3.73
CA LYS A 36 -13.17 6.32 3.17
C LYS A 36 -13.01 6.52 1.66
N ASP A 37 -14.12 6.48 0.94
CA ASP A 37 -14.10 6.60 -0.52
C ASP A 37 -13.39 7.89 -0.97
N GLY A 38 -12.61 7.80 -2.04
CA GLY A 38 -11.77 8.91 -2.53
C GLY A 38 -10.48 9.19 -1.75
N PHE A 39 -10.17 8.44 -0.69
CA PHE A 39 -8.91 8.57 0.06
C PHE A 39 -8.01 7.35 -0.05
N LYS A 40 -6.70 7.56 0.02
CA LYS A 40 -5.68 6.51 0.19
C LYS A 40 -5.02 6.69 1.55
N HIS A 41 -4.84 5.58 2.27
CA HIS A 41 -4.12 5.56 3.54
C HIS A 41 -2.62 5.31 3.33
N ARG A 42 -1.82 5.92 4.20
CA ARG A 42 -0.36 5.72 4.26
C ARG A 42 0.14 5.91 5.69
N TRP A 43 1.03 5.03 6.11
CA TRP A 43 1.80 5.20 7.34
C TRP A 43 2.88 6.27 7.16
N ILE A 44 2.86 7.28 8.01
CA ILE A 44 3.86 8.35 8.11
C ILE A 44 4.70 8.09 9.34
N ARG A 45 6.01 8.20 9.18
CA ARG A 45 6.94 8.10 10.29
C ARG A 45 6.90 9.34 11.17
N LEU A 46 6.62 9.13 12.45
CA LEU A 46 6.69 10.13 13.51
C LEU A 46 8.06 10.16 14.17
N GLU A 47 8.71 9.01 14.33
CA GLU A 47 9.97 8.90 15.08
C GLU A 47 11.02 8.05 14.34
N ILE A 48 12.29 8.37 14.56
CA ILE A 48 13.45 7.60 14.13
C ILE A 48 14.33 7.37 15.35
N LEU A 49 14.60 6.11 15.71
CA LEU A 49 15.50 5.76 16.82
C LEU A 49 15.12 6.48 18.14
N GLY A 50 13.82 6.66 18.40
CA GLY A 50 13.30 7.35 19.59
C GLY A 50 13.41 8.88 19.54
N GLN A 51 13.77 9.46 18.39
CA GLN A 51 13.78 10.90 18.17
C GLN A 51 12.62 11.32 17.27
N ASP A 52 11.96 12.41 17.62
CA ASP A 52 10.85 13.00 16.86
C ASP A 52 11.27 13.48 15.47
N ASP A 53 10.73 12.85 14.42
CA ASP A 53 10.89 13.24 13.01
C ASP A 53 9.85 14.30 12.60
N SER A 54 9.90 15.45 13.28
CA SER A 54 9.00 16.59 13.04
C SER A 54 9.06 17.11 11.60
N LYS A 55 10.23 17.00 10.94
CA LYS A 55 10.45 17.41 9.55
C LYS A 55 9.66 16.55 8.59
N ASN A 56 9.65 15.23 8.76
CA ASN A 56 8.85 14.36 7.91
C ASN A 56 7.35 14.64 8.10
N VAL A 57 6.87 14.70 9.35
CA VAL A 57 5.44 14.94 9.62
C VAL A 57 4.97 16.27 9.02
N SER A 58 5.69 17.36 9.29
CA SER A 58 5.35 18.68 8.74
C SER A 58 5.40 18.73 7.21
N SER A 59 6.38 18.06 6.59
CA SER A 59 6.47 17.94 5.13
C SER A 59 5.27 17.19 4.54
N LYS A 60 4.84 16.09 5.18
CA LYS A 60 3.66 15.34 4.72
C LYS A 60 2.37 16.12 4.90
N LEU A 61 2.16 16.77 6.04
CA LEU A 61 0.99 17.61 6.28
C LEU A 61 0.87 18.71 5.22
N ARG A 62 1.99 19.39 4.89
CA ARG A 62 2.01 20.39 3.80
C ARG A 62 1.73 19.83 2.41
N SER A 63 2.02 18.55 2.18
CA SER A 63 1.70 17.87 0.92
C SER A 63 0.26 17.36 0.83
N GLY A 64 -0.60 17.71 1.78
CA GLY A 64 -2.03 17.36 1.77
C GLY A 64 -2.36 16.03 2.46
N PHE A 65 -1.46 15.51 3.31
CA PHE A 65 -1.81 14.40 4.19
C PHE A 65 -2.53 14.92 5.44
N GLU A 66 -3.56 14.19 5.85
CA GLU A 66 -4.29 14.43 7.11
C GLU A 66 -4.13 13.22 8.03
N LEU A 67 -3.87 13.47 9.32
CA LEU A 67 -3.75 12.40 10.31
C LEU A 67 -5.14 11.82 10.64
N VAL A 68 -5.23 10.50 10.68
CA VAL A 68 -6.48 9.78 10.92
C VAL A 68 -6.64 9.52 12.42
N ARG A 69 -7.70 10.07 13.01
CA ARG A 69 -8.03 9.84 14.42
C ARG A 69 -8.86 8.57 14.59
N ALA A 70 -8.67 7.90 15.73
CA ALA A 70 -9.42 6.68 16.05
C ALA A 70 -10.92 6.94 16.20
N ASP A 71 -11.30 8.12 16.68
CA ASP A 71 -12.69 8.54 16.88
C ASP A 71 -13.53 8.50 15.58
N GLU A 72 -12.89 8.56 14.41
CA GLU A 72 -13.60 8.51 13.12
C GLU A 72 -14.14 7.12 12.74
N TYR A 73 -13.69 6.06 13.42
CA TYR A 73 -14.04 4.66 13.11
C TYR A 73 -14.69 4.00 14.34
N PRO A 74 -15.95 4.34 14.68
CA PRO A 74 -16.65 3.70 15.78
C PRO A 74 -16.92 2.22 15.46
N GLY A 75 -16.32 1.31 16.23
CA GLY A 75 -16.56 -0.13 16.13
C GLY A 75 -15.31 -0.97 15.81
N GLU A 76 -14.20 -0.35 15.45
CA GLU A 76 -12.93 -1.03 15.21
C GLU A 76 -11.86 -0.47 16.17
N THR A 77 -11.25 -1.34 16.97
CA THR A 77 -10.19 -0.96 17.91
C THR A 77 -8.83 -1.08 17.25
N TYR A 78 -8.21 0.08 16.99
CA TYR A 78 -6.84 0.19 16.50
C TYR A 78 -5.88 0.67 17.59
N SER A 79 -4.59 0.40 17.40
CA SER A 79 -3.56 0.99 18.25
C SER A 79 -3.51 2.50 18.03
N THR A 80 -3.62 3.24 19.12
CA THR A 80 -3.55 4.71 19.12
C THR A 80 -2.30 5.17 19.83
N ILE A 81 -1.80 6.33 19.42
CA ILE A 81 -0.76 7.03 20.17
C ILE A 81 -1.38 7.56 21.45
N GLY A 82 -0.85 7.13 22.59
CA GLY A 82 -1.37 7.47 23.92
C GLY A 82 -0.97 8.85 24.41
N GLU A 83 0.23 9.33 24.04
CA GLU A 83 0.83 10.52 24.65
C GLU A 83 1.39 11.50 23.61
N GLY A 84 1.47 12.78 24.00
CA GLY A 84 2.04 13.85 23.19
C GLY A 84 1.09 14.50 22.19
N LYS A 85 1.66 15.25 21.24
CA LYS A 85 0.96 16.06 20.22
C LYS A 85 0.07 15.26 19.26
N TYR A 86 0.27 13.95 19.16
CA TYR A 86 -0.47 13.07 18.25
C TYR A 86 -1.42 12.13 19.00
N ALA A 87 -1.76 12.44 20.25
CA ALA A 87 -2.66 11.63 21.05
C ALA A 87 -4.02 11.40 20.34
N GLY A 88 -4.46 10.14 20.31
CA GLY A 88 -5.70 9.71 19.66
C GLY A 88 -5.64 9.56 18.13
N VAL A 89 -4.46 9.78 17.52
CA VAL A 89 -4.21 9.37 16.13
C VAL A 89 -3.91 7.87 16.10
N ILE A 90 -4.42 7.17 15.08
CA ILE A 90 -4.10 5.76 14.86
C ILE A 90 -2.61 5.63 14.55
N GLY A 91 -1.88 4.85 15.33
CA GLY A 91 -0.42 4.79 15.24
C GLY A 91 0.17 3.56 15.90
N HIS A 92 1.31 3.11 15.38
CA HIS A 92 2.03 1.95 15.90
C HIS A 92 3.55 2.19 15.78
N GLY A 93 4.29 1.95 16.88
CA GLY A 93 5.77 1.90 16.85
C GLY A 93 6.46 3.11 16.21
N GLY A 94 6.01 4.34 16.51
CA GLY A 94 6.56 5.56 15.92
C GLY A 94 6.05 5.87 14.50
N LEU A 95 4.97 5.23 14.05
CA LEU A 95 4.24 5.55 12.83
C LEU A 95 2.85 6.10 13.17
N ALA A 96 2.34 7.01 12.35
CA ALA A 96 0.97 7.49 12.38
C ALA A 96 0.27 7.23 11.04
N LEU A 97 -1.00 6.84 11.11
CA LEU A 97 -1.83 6.67 9.94
C LEU A 97 -2.27 8.04 9.43
N ALA A 98 -2.09 8.25 8.13
CA ALA A 98 -2.58 9.43 7.44
C ALA A 98 -3.35 9.06 6.18
N ARG A 99 -4.29 9.92 5.82
CA ARG A 99 -5.03 9.86 4.56
C ARG A 99 -4.59 10.97 3.61
N ILE A 100 -4.72 10.71 2.33
CA ILE A 100 -4.54 11.69 1.26
C ILE A 100 -5.62 11.46 0.19
N PRO A 101 -6.19 12.52 -0.42
CA PRO A 101 -7.08 12.35 -1.56
C PRO A 101 -6.40 11.58 -2.69
N VAL A 102 -7.14 10.67 -3.33
CA VAL A 102 -6.65 9.83 -4.43
C VAL A 102 -6.09 10.69 -5.56
N GLU A 103 -6.79 11.76 -5.92
CA GLU A 103 -6.42 12.67 -7.00
C GLU A 103 -5.04 13.31 -6.77
N ILE A 104 -4.80 13.83 -5.56
CA ILE A 104 -3.52 14.45 -5.20
C ILE A 104 -2.39 13.41 -5.20
N ALA A 105 -2.67 12.21 -4.69
CA ALA A 105 -1.69 11.13 -4.67
C ALA A 105 -1.29 10.70 -6.11
N GLU A 106 -2.25 10.62 -7.01
CA GLU A 106 -2.02 10.26 -8.41
C GLU A 106 -1.32 11.37 -9.20
N ALA A 107 -1.73 12.62 -9.02
CA ALA A 107 -1.04 13.77 -9.61
C ALA A 107 0.42 13.84 -9.18
N ARG A 108 0.70 13.56 -7.90
CA ARG A 108 2.06 13.50 -7.38
C ARG A 108 2.85 12.35 -8.01
N ASN A 109 2.27 11.16 -8.12
CA ASN A 109 2.93 10.02 -8.75
C ASN A 109 3.25 10.31 -10.22
N ALA A 110 2.32 10.93 -10.95
CA ALA A 110 2.52 11.34 -12.34
C ALA A 110 3.66 12.36 -12.48
N TYR A 111 3.74 13.36 -11.59
CA TYR A 111 4.83 14.34 -11.59
C TYR A 111 6.20 13.69 -11.43
N PHE A 112 6.37 12.81 -10.43
CA PHE A 112 7.66 12.14 -10.22
C PHE A 112 7.97 11.11 -11.31
N ALA A 113 6.96 10.41 -11.83
CA ALA A 113 7.13 9.51 -12.96
C ALA A 113 7.61 10.27 -14.20
N LYS A 114 7.04 11.44 -14.49
CA LYS A 114 7.48 12.32 -15.59
C LYS A 114 8.93 12.76 -15.39
N GLN A 115 9.30 13.22 -14.20
CA GLN A 115 10.67 13.66 -13.92
C GLN A 115 11.68 12.51 -14.02
N THR A 116 11.31 11.30 -13.59
CA THR A 116 12.16 10.11 -13.78
C THR A 116 12.33 9.79 -15.25
N LYS A 117 11.24 9.84 -16.03
CA LYS A 117 11.28 9.63 -17.48
C LYS A 117 12.16 10.66 -18.19
N GLU A 118 12.02 11.95 -17.86
CA GLU A 118 12.85 13.01 -18.43
C GLU A 118 14.34 12.81 -18.14
N ARG A 119 14.70 12.30 -16.95
CA ARG A 119 16.09 11.93 -16.62
C ARG A 119 16.57 10.73 -17.43
N GLU A 120 15.71 9.71 -17.58
CA GLU A 120 16.04 8.53 -18.38
C GLU A 120 16.27 8.90 -19.85
N ASP A 121 15.37 9.72 -20.42
CA ASP A 121 15.47 10.26 -21.78
C ASP A 121 16.74 11.12 -21.97
N ALA A 122 17.13 11.91 -20.97
CA ALA A 122 18.37 12.68 -21.02
C ALA A 122 19.61 11.78 -21.07
N ILE A 123 19.62 10.71 -20.27
CA ILE A 123 20.74 9.74 -20.25
C ILE A 123 20.82 8.99 -21.57
N THR A 124 19.69 8.54 -22.14
CA THR A 124 19.70 7.88 -23.45
C THR A 124 20.16 8.85 -24.54
N ASN A 125 19.69 10.09 -24.55
CA ASN A 125 20.11 11.09 -25.54
C ASN A 125 21.61 11.39 -25.50
N ASP A 126 22.22 11.44 -24.31
CA ASP A 126 23.67 11.64 -24.15
C ASP A 126 24.46 10.48 -24.81
N VAL A 127 24.04 9.23 -24.56
CA VAL A 127 24.64 8.04 -25.19
C VAL A 127 24.52 8.07 -26.72
N TYR A 128 23.39 8.54 -27.26
CA TYR A 128 23.21 8.64 -28.71
C TYR A 128 24.00 9.78 -29.34
N LYS A 129 24.28 10.86 -28.60
CA LYS A 129 25.05 12.00 -29.10
C LYS A 129 26.52 11.64 -29.38
N ASP A 130 27.10 10.79 -28.55
CA ASP A 130 28.49 10.32 -28.69
C ASP A 130 28.62 9.07 -29.59
N GLN A 131 27.53 8.66 -30.26
CA GLN A 131 27.51 7.47 -31.11
C GLN A 131 28.25 7.72 -32.43
N HIS A 132 29.27 6.90 -32.72
CA HIS A 132 29.92 6.91 -34.02
C HIS A 132 29.09 6.11 -35.05
N PRO A 133 28.88 6.61 -36.29
CA PRO A 133 28.05 5.93 -37.30
C PRO A 133 28.48 4.49 -37.65
N SER A 134 29.77 4.17 -37.49
CA SER A 134 30.31 2.83 -37.76
C SER A 134 30.20 1.86 -36.58
N MET A 135 29.78 2.30 -35.39
CA MET A 135 29.62 1.47 -34.19
C MET A 135 28.33 1.86 -33.45
N PRO A 136 27.15 1.47 -33.97
CA PRO A 136 25.88 1.80 -33.33
C PRO A 136 25.71 1.04 -32.01
N ILE A 137 25.65 1.78 -30.91
CA ILE A 137 25.23 1.27 -29.59
C ILE A 137 23.77 0.81 -29.66
N ASN A 138 23.51 -0.49 -29.47
CA ASN A 138 22.15 -1.02 -29.31
C ASN A 138 21.72 -0.95 -27.83
N SER A 139 20.64 -0.22 -27.53
CA SER A 139 20.10 -0.08 -26.16
C SER A 139 18.81 -0.89 -26.00
N GLU A 140 18.89 -2.21 -26.17
CA GLU A 140 17.80 -3.12 -25.83
C GLU A 140 17.74 -3.33 -24.31
N ARG A 141 16.96 -2.50 -23.60
CA ARG A 141 16.68 -2.69 -22.17
C ARG A 141 15.63 -3.79 -21.98
N GLN A 142 16.06 -5.06 -21.99
CA GLN A 142 15.18 -6.16 -21.62
C GLN A 142 14.89 -6.15 -20.11
N THR A 143 13.64 -5.90 -19.74
CA THR A 143 13.15 -5.97 -18.34
C THR A 143 12.69 -7.37 -17.93
N ARG A 144 12.70 -8.33 -18.87
CA ARG A 144 12.23 -9.69 -18.63
C ARG A 144 13.34 -10.54 -18.01
N VAL A 145 13.23 -10.84 -16.72
CA VAL A 145 14.04 -11.86 -16.06
C VAL A 145 13.37 -13.22 -16.32
N THR A 146 13.93 -14.04 -17.20
CA THR A 146 13.47 -15.45 -17.33
C THR A 146 13.99 -16.24 -16.15
N PHE A 147 13.14 -16.44 -15.14
CA PHE A 147 13.42 -17.40 -14.07
C PHE A 147 13.33 -18.82 -14.65
N GLY A 148 14.45 -19.55 -14.59
CA GLY A 148 14.60 -21.01 -14.74
C GLY A 148 13.57 -21.74 -15.60
N GLY A 149 13.96 -22.06 -16.84
CA GLY A 149 13.25 -23.05 -17.65
C GLY A 149 13.18 -24.39 -16.92
N THR A 150 11.98 -24.92 -16.73
CA THR A 150 11.73 -26.25 -16.19
C THR A 150 12.20 -27.31 -17.19
N ASN A 151 13.45 -27.77 -17.07
CA ASN A 151 13.84 -29.05 -17.65
C ASN A 151 13.26 -30.16 -16.77
N LYS A 152 12.03 -30.60 -17.09
CA LYS A 152 11.56 -31.94 -16.73
C LYS A 152 12.35 -32.95 -17.57
N LYS A 153 13.21 -33.72 -16.91
CA LYS A 153 13.55 -35.08 -17.30
C LYS A 153 12.90 -36.03 -16.29
#